data_AF-A0A8H7Z033-F1
#
_entry.id   AF-A0A8H7Z033-F1
#
_cell.length_a   1.000
_cell.length_b   1.000
_cell.length_c   1.000
_cell.angle_alpha   90.00
_cell.angle_beta   90.00
_cell.angle_gamma   90.00
#
_symmetry.space_group_name_H-M   'P 1'
#
loop_
_entity.id
_entity.type
_entity.pdbx_description
1 polymer ?
#
loop_
_entity_poly.entity_id
_entity_poly.type
_entity_poly.pdbx_seq_one_letter_code
_entity_poly.pdbx_strand_id
1 'polypeptide(L)'
;MDHTPPAIRILPAEVEDASTLALVESDAYSRDPVTLCLMGEQTPEGIEHRAKELAEGIAKKDPKTHYIKAVLGEATVIGLGIWHFYLDEESSKSRVVDLDQKEWGPGANADACREFFGRIFKMRERMCGQRHVV
;
A
#
# COMPACT_ATOMS: atom_id res chain seq x y z
N MET A 1 -36.26 -16.80 2.61
CA MET A 1 -34.88 -16.61 2.13
C MET A 1 -34.08 -16.16 3.32
N ASP A 2 -32.96 -16.81 3.59
CA ASP A 2 -32.14 -16.46 4.76
C ASP A 2 -31.48 -15.10 4.49
N HIS A 3 -31.79 -14.09 5.31
CA HIS A 3 -31.37 -12.69 5.10
C HIS A 3 -30.07 -12.36 5.82
N THR A 4 -29.25 -13.37 6.14
CA THR A 4 -27.96 -13.16 6.79
C THR A 4 -27.03 -12.47 5.80
N PRO A 5 -26.54 -11.25 6.09
CA PRO A 5 -25.59 -10.59 5.21
C PRO A 5 -24.33 -11.48 5.06
N PRO A 6 -23.76 -11.57 3.85
CA PRO A 6 -22.58 -12.38 3.61
C PRO A 6 -21.45 -11.96 4.55
N ALA A 7 -20.86 -12.94 5.25
CA ALA A 7 -19.80 -12.69 6.21
C ALA A 7 -18.54 -12.17 5.51
N ILE A 8 -17.93 -11.13 6.09
CA ILE A 8 -16.61 -10.64 5.70
C ILE A 8 -15.58 -11.31 6.61
N ARG A 9 -14.56 -11.91 6.02
CA ARG A 9 -13.42 -12.52 6.72
C ARG A 9 -12.14 -11.74 6.40
N ILE A 10 -11.31 -11.52 7.40
CA ILE A 10 -9.98 -10.93 7.23
C ILE A 10 -8.96 -12.06 7.26
N LEU A 11 -8.15 -12.16 6.21
CA LEU A 11 -7.17 -13.22 6.02
C LEU A 11 -5.81 -12.61 5.66
N PRO A 12 -4.68 -13.30 5.93
CA PRO A 12 -3.41 -12.97 5.29
C PRO A 12 -3.55 -13.00 3.76
N ALA A 13 -2.85 -12.08 3.10
CA ALA A 13 -2.69 -12.14 1.65
C ALA A 13 -1.58 -13.13 1.28
N GLU A 14 -1.82 -13.90 0.23
CA GLU A 14 -0.88 -14.82 -0.39
C GLU A 14 -0.43 -14.25 -1.75
N VAL A 15 0.66 -14.79 -2.31
CA VAL A 15 1.25 -14.27 -3.55
C VAL A 15 0.27 -14.33 -4.72
N GLU A 16 -0.59 -15.36 -4.73
CA GLU A 16 -1.61 -15.58 -5.75
C GLU A 16 -2.71 -14.51 -5.73
N ASP A 17 -2.88 -13.79 -4.62
CA ASP A 17 -3.86 -12.71 -4.51
C ASP A 17 -3.40 -11.42 -5.18
N ALA A 18 -2.11 -11.29 -5.53
CA ALA A 18 -1.50 -10.00 -5.88
C ALA A 18 -2.21 -9.26 -7.03
N SER A 19 -2.60 -9.98 -8.09
CA SER A 19 -3.35 -9.38 -9.22
C SER A 19 -4.73 -8.89 -8.79
N THR A 20 -5.44 -9.65 -7.95
CA THR A 20 -6.75 -9.24 -7.44
C THR A 20 -6.63 -8.06 -6.49
N LEU A 21 -5.61 -8.04 -5.64
CA LEU A 21 -5.35 -6.95 -4.70
C LEU A 21 -4.99 -5.64 -5.42
N ALA A 22 -4.21 -5.71 -6.51
CA ALA A 22 -3.91 -4.54 -7.33
C ALA A 22 -5.17 -3.95 -7.97
N LEU A 23 -6.11 -4.79 -8.43
CA LEU A 23 -7.39 -4.33 -8.96
C LEU A 23 -8.26 -3.67 -7.88
N VAL A 24 -8.31 -4.26 -6.69
CA VAL A 24 -9.04 -3.71 -5.54
C VAL A 24 -8.45 -2.36 -5.12
N GLU A 25 -7.13 -2.24 -5.04
CA GLU A 25 -6.43 -0.97 -4.74
C GLU A 25 -6.71 0.08 -5.81
N SER A 26 -6.59 -0.29 -7.10
CA SER A 26 -6.90 0.58 -8.22
C SER A 26 -8.34 1.11 -8.17
N ASP A 27 -9.33 0.24 -7.94
CA ASP A 27 -10.74 0.65 -7.85
C ASP A 27 -10.95 1.62 -6.68
N ALA A 28 -10.39 1.30 -5.50
CA ALA A 28 -10.50 2.11 -4.30
C ALA A 28 -9.95 3.53 -4.46
N TYR A 29 -8.88 3.70 -5.24
CA TYR A 29 -8.23 5.00 -5.44
C TYR A 29 -8.52 5.67 -6.78
N SER A 30 -9.27 5.02 -7.68
CA SER A 30 -9.53 5.50 -9.05
C SER A 30 -10.16 6.89 -9.14
N ARG A 31 -10.83 7.34 -8.07
CA ARG A 31 -11.52 8.64 -7.99
C ARG A 31 -10.92 9.57 -6.95
N ASP A 32 -9.87 9.16 -6.26
CA ASP A 32 -9.22 9.99 -5.25
C ASP A 32 -8.41 11.09 -5.96
N PRO A 33 -8.69 12.38 -5.70
CA PRO A 33 -8.02 13.47 -6.41
C PRO A 33 -6.53 13.55 -6.10
N VAL A 34 -6.10 13.12 -4.90
CA VAL A 34 -4.67 13.09 -4.56
C VAL A 34 -3.97 12.00 -5.36
N THR A 35 -4.52 10.78 -5.40
CA THR A 35 -3.98 9.69 -6.22
C THR A 35 -3.94 10.07 -7.69
N LEU A 36 -4.98 10.67 -8.24
CA LEU A 36 -4.98 11.10 -9.64
C LEU A 36 -3.88 12.14 -9.94
N CYS A 37 -3.63 13.07 -9.03
CA CYS A 37 -2.54 14.04 -9.19
C CYS A 37 -1.14 13.40 -9.10
N LEU A 38 -0.97 12.36 -8.27
CA LEU A 38 0.32 11.74 -8.02
C LEU A 38 0.66 10.62 -9.01
N MET A 39 -0.30 9.74 -9.26
CA MET A 39 -0.13 8.47 -9.98
C MET A 39 -0.78 8.49 -11.38
N GLY A 40 -1.57 9.52 -11.69
CA GLY A 40 -2.31 9.61 -12.94
C GLY A 40 -3.58 8.73 -12.94
N GLU A 41 -4.20 8.63 -14.12
CA GLU A 41 -5.29 7.69 -14.34
C GLU A 41 -4.78 6.24 -14.27
N GLN A 42 -5.64 5.34 -13.79
CA GLN A 42 -5.29 3.93 -13.67
C GLN A 42 -5.20 3.29 -15.06
N THR A 43 -4.06 2.68 -15.38
CA THR A 43 -3.83 1.95 -16.63
C THR A 43 -3.62 0.46 -16.38
N PRO A 44 -3.90 -0.42 -17.36
CA PRO A 44 -3.59 -1.84 -17.25
C PRO A 44 -2.13 -2.11 -16.89
N GLU A 45 -1.18 -1.37 -17.50
CA GLU A 45 0.24 -1.51 -17.23
C GLU A 45 0.60 -1.09 -15.79
N GLY A 46 -0.05 -0.05 -15.26
CA GLY A 46 0.12 0.39 -13.88
C GLY A 46 -0.41 -0.64 -12.88
N ILE A 47 -1.56 -1.25 -13.16
CA ILE A 47 -2.14 -2.32 -12.35
C ILE A 47 -1.24 -3.56 -12.35
N GLU A 48 -0.71 -3.95 -13.52
CA GLU A 48 0.23 -5.07 -13.63
C GLU A 48 1.55 -4.80 -12.91
N HIS A 49 2.08 -3.59 -13.02
CA HIS A 49 3.26 -3.18 -12.27
C HIS A 49 3.01 -3.27 -10.76
N ARG A 50 1.86 -2.77 -10.30
CA ARG A 50 1.48 -2.82 -8.89
C ARG A 50 1.28 -4.24 -8.39
N ALA A 51 0.69 -5.12 -9.19
CA ALA A 51 0.55 -6.54 -8.86
C ALA A 51 1.92 -7.21 -8.63
N LYS A 52 2.94 -6.87 -9.42
CA LYS A 52 4.32 -7.36 -9.22
C LYS A 52 4.90 -6.87 -7.89
N GLU A 53 4.77 -5.58 -7.59
CA GLU A 53 5.24 -5.03 -6.30
C GLU A 53 4.57 -5.71 -5.10
N LEU A 54 3.25 -5.97 -5.19
CA LEU A 54 2.51 -6.66 -4.14
C LEU A 54 2.99 -8.11 -3.98
N ALA A 55 3.15 -8.85 -5.09
CA ALA A 55 3.65 -10.23 -5.07
C ALA A 55 5.06 -10.31 -4.44
N GLU A 56 5.98 -9.42 -4.84
CA GLU A 56 7.32 -9.34 -4.28
C GLU A 56 7.30 -9.00 -2.78
N GLY A 57 6.44 -8.06 -2.38
CA GLY A 57 6.26 -7.66 -0.99
C GLY A 57 5.77 -8.80 -0.11
N ILE A 58 4.74 -9.53 -0.56
CA ILE A 58 4.17 -10.69 0.13
C ILE A 58 5.21 -11.83 0.22
N ALA A 59 5.91 -12.12 -0.87
CA ALA A 59 6.89 -13.20 -0.95
C ALA A 59 8.07 -13.03 0.02
N LYS A 60 8.44 -11.78 0.37
CA LYS A 60 9.51 -11.49 1.34
C LYS A 60 9.21 -12.02 2.74
N LYS A 61 7.93 -12.20 3.11
CA LYS A 61 7.51 -12.59 4.46
C LYS A 61 8.18 -11.76 5.57
N ASP A 62 8.36 -10.47 5.30
CA ASP A 62 8.98 -9.54 6.25
C ASP A 62 8.10 -9.42 7.50
N PRO A 63 8.59 -9.78 8.70
CA PRO A 63 7.80 -9.69 9.93
C PRO A 63 7.39 -8.26 10.29
N LYS A 64 7.97 -7.24 9.64
CA LYS A 64 7.59 -5.83 9.83
C LYS A 64 6.49 -5.37 8.87
N THR A 65 6.10 -6.17 7.89
CA THR A 65 5.08 -5.81 6.90
C THR A 65 4.06 -6.92 6.73
N HIS A 66 2.79 -6.64 7.03
CA HIS A 66 1.69 -7.57 6.85
C HIS A 66 0.78 -7.11 5.74
N TYR A 67 0.57 -7.99 4.77
CA TYR A 67 -0.43 -7.84 3.72
C TYR A 67 -1.66 -8.66 4.13
N ILE A 68 -2.81 -7.99 4.16
CA ILE A 68 -4.08 -8.55 4.62
C ILE A 68 -5.16 -8.29 3.58
N LYS A 69 -6.05 -9.26 3.40
CA LYS A 69 -7.17 -9.19 2.47
C LYS A 69 -8.50 -9.34 3.20
N ALA A 70 -9.50 -8.59 2.75
CA ALA A 70 -10.89 -8.78 3.16
C ALA A 70 -11.61 -9.63 2.11
N VAL A 71 -12.26 -10.72 2.53
CA VAL A 71 -12.97 -11.66 1.65
C VAL A 71 -14.46 -11.68 2.01
N LEU A 72 -15.30 -11.38 1.02
CA LEU A 72 -16.76 -11.50 1.09
C LEU A 72 -17.17 -12.92 0.67
N GLY A 73 -17.91 -13.60 1.55
CA GLY A 73 -18.30 -15.00 1.30
C GLY A 73 -17.10 -15.93 1.23
N GLU A 74 -17.08 -16.83 0.25
CA GLU A 74 -16.04 -17.86 0.16
C GLU A 74 -14.75 -17.39 -0.52
N ALA A 75 -14.84 -16.54 -1.56
CA ALA A 75 -13.71 -16.27 -2.44
C ALA A 75 -13.53 -14.82 -2.92
N THR A 76 -14.51 -13.93 -2.74
CA THR A 76 -14.44 -12.59 -3.35
C THR A 76 -13.61 -11.64 -2.50
N VAL A 77 -12.41 -11.28 -2.97
CA VAL A 77 -11.59 -10.26 -2.31
C VAL A 77 -12.20 -8.87 -2.56
N ILE A 78 -12.45 -8.12 -1.49
CA ILE A 78 -13.10 -6.80 -1.52
C ILE A 78 -12.27 -5.71 -0.85
N GLY A 79 -11.09 -6.03 -0.34
CA GLY A 79 -10.24 -5.07 0.36
C GLY A 79 -8.81 -5.54 0.48
N LEU A 80 -7.89 -4.57 0.43
CA LEU A 80 -6.47 -4.71 0.71
C LEU A 80 -6.12 -3.86 1.93
N GLY A 81 -5.30 -4.40 2.82
CA GLY A 81 -4.61 -3.64 3.85
C GLY A 81 -3.12 -4.00 3.85
N ILE A 82 -2.28 -2.98 4.00
CA ILE A 82 -0.84 -3.15 4.18
C ILE A 82 -0.46 -2.46 5.49
N TRP A 83 0.01 -3.24 6.46
CA TRP A 83 0.39 -2.73 7.77
C TRP A 83 1.90 -2.88 7.97
N HIS A 84 2.56 -1.77 8.29
CA HIS A 84 3.95 -1.75 8.72
C HIS A 84 4.08 -1.59 10.25
N PHE A 85 4.81 -2.49 10.90
CA PHE A 85 5.10 -2.45 12.33
C PHE A 85 6.52 -1.91 12.56
N TYR A 86 6.61 -0.86 13.37
CA TYR A 86 7.86 -0.24 13.79
C TYR A 86 7.93 -0.31 15.31
N LEU A 87 8.78 -1.18 15.83
CA LEU A 87 8.92 -1.40 17.27
C LEU A 87 9.92 -0.42 17.91
N ASP A 88 10.78 0.17 17.09
CA ASP A 88 11.85 1.07 17.53
C ASP A 88 12.16 2.15 16.46
N GLU A 89 12.98 3.13 16.84
CA GLU A 89 13.32 4.25 15.95
C GLU A 89 14.12 3.78 14.72
N GLU A 90 14.98 2.77 14.87
CA GLU A 90 15.81 2.24 13.79
C GLU A 90 14.96 1.57 12.70
N SER A 91 14.00 0.72 13.07
CA SER A 91 13.02 0.11 12.17
C SER A 91 12.12 1.15 11.52
N SER A 92 11.88 2.28 12.18
CA SER A 92 11.11 3.38 11.60
C SER A 92 11.88 4.14 10.51
N LYS A 93 13.21 4.23 10.63
CA LYS A 93 14.13 4.92 9.72
C LYS A 93 14.50 4.07 8.51
N SER A 94 14.52 2.74 8.64
CA SER A 94 14.82 1.81 7.53
C SER A 94 13.82 1.86 6.36
N ARG A 95 12.79 2.70 6.46
CA ARG A 95 11.73 2.91 5.47
C ARG A 95 11.76 4.29 4.82
N VAL A 96 12.73 5.14 5.14
CA VAL A 96 12.97 6.35 4.34
C VAL A 96 13.43 5.88 2.97
N VAL A 97 12.50 5.95 2.02
CA VAL A 97 12.78 5.65 0.62
C VAL A 97 13.56 6.83 0.07
N ASP A 98 14.69 6.55 -0.58
CA ASP A 98 15.36 7.54 -1.40
C ASP A 98 14.43 7.88 -2.58
N LEU A 99 13.75 9.02 -2.48
CA LEU A 99 12.75 9.46 -3.44
C LEU A 99 13.37 9.84 -4.80
N ASP A 100 14.68 10.13 -4.83
CA ASP A 100 15.40 10.45 -6.06
C ASP A 100 15.86 9.18 -6.79
N GLN A 101 16.02 8.06 -6.07
CA GLN A 101 16.33 6.74 -6.65
C GLN A 101 15.09 5.85 -6.84
N LYS A 102 13.93 6.27 -6.36
CA LYS A 102 12.71 5.48 -6.49
C LYS A 102 12.26 5.39 -7.96
N GLU A 103 12.12 4.17 -8.44
CA GLU A 103 11.34 3.88 -9.64
C GLU A 103 9.84 4.10 -9.33
N TRP A 104 9.23 4.95 -10.14
CA TRP A 104 7.80 5.26 -10.10
C TRP A 104 7.07 4.41 -11.13
N GLY A 105 5.84 4.00 -10.80
CA GLY A 105 5.02 3.20 -11.71
C GLY A 105 4.66 3.98 -13.00
N PRO A 106 4.27 3.27 -14.07
CA PRO A 106 3.78 3.91 -15.29
C PRO A 106 2.67 4.92 -15.01
N GLY A 107 2.74 6.10 -15.63
CA GLY A 107 1.74 7.17 -15.47
C GLY A 107 1.95 8.09 -14.26
N ALA A 108 2.84 7.73 -13.33
CA ALA A 108 3.10 8.55 -12.15
C ALA A 108 3.80 9.88 -12.47
N ASN A 109 3.36 10.95 -11.83
CA ASN A 109 4.05 12.23 -11.81
C ASN A 109 5.15 12.18 -10.74
N ALA A 110 6.36 11.84 -11.17
CA ALA A 110 7.52 11.68 -10.29
C ALA A 110 7.81 12.94 -9.46
N ASP A 111 7.67 14.14 -10.04
CA ASP A 111 7.92 15.40 -9.33
C ASP A 111 6.90 15.63 -8.21
N ALA A 112 5.60 15.45 -8.53
CA ALA A 112 4.54 15.57 -7.53
C ALA A 112 4.67 14.51 -6.43
N CYS A 113 5.03 13.28 -6.80
CA CYS A 113 5.31 12.19 -5.86
C CYS A 113 6.46 12.54 -4.91
N ARG A 114 7.60 13.00 -5.45
CA ARG A 114 8.77 13.41 -4.64
C ARG A 114 8.42 14.53 -3.68
N GLU A 115 7.70 15.55 -4.15
CA GLU A 115 7.28 16.67 -3.32
C GLU A 115 6.32 16.21 -2.21
N PHE A 116 5.28 15.44 -2.57
CA PHE A 116 4.25 14.99 -1.62
C PHE A 116 4.83 14.08 -0.54
N PHE A 117 5.48 12.98 -0.93
CA PHE A 117 6.03 12.03 0.05
C PHE A 117 7.19 12.64 0.84
N GLY A 118 8.00 13.50 0.22
CA GLY A 118 9.04 14.25 0.92
C GLY A 118 8.48 15.15 2.04
N ARG A 119 7.32 15.79 1.81
CA ARG A 119 6.62 16.56 2.84
C ARG A 119 6.02 15.67 3.93
N ILE A 120 5.46 14.52 3.58
CA ILE A 120 4.94 13.55 4.57
C ILE A 120 6.06 13.05 5.47
N PHE A 121 7.24 12.73 4.93
CA PHE A 121 8.38 12.30 5.75
C PHE A 121 8.87 13.40 6.69
N LYS A 122 9.02 14.63 6.21
CA LYS A 122 9.36 15.79 7.06
C LYS A 122 8.31 16.05 8.14
N MET A 123 7.03 15.89 7.81
CA MET A 123 5.94 16.03 8.77
C MET A 123 6.02 14.94 9.85
N ARG A 124 6.27 13.69 9.47
CA ARG A 124 6.45 12.57 10.40
C ARG A 124 7.59 12.86 11.39
N GLU A 125 8.76 13.29 10.91
CA GLU A 125 9.90 13.66 11.76
C GLU A 125 9.53 14.74 12.77
N ARG A 126 8.83 15.79 12.31
CA ARG A 126 8.35 16.86 13.19
C ARG A 126 7.36 16.36 14.24
N MET A 127 6.39 15.54 13.84
CA MET A 127 5.28 15.09 14.70
C MET A 127 5.68 13.98 15.69
N CYS A 128 6.68 13.16 15.37
CA CYS A 128 7.30 12.23 16.32
C CYS A 128 8.03 12.95 17.48
N GLY A 129 8.20 14.27 17.37
CA GLY A 129 8.36 15.16 18.52
C GLY A 129 9.69 15.04 19.26
N GLN A 130 10.80 14.76 18.55
CA GLN A 130 12.15 14.61 19.15
C GLN A 130 12.20 13.74 20.41
N ARG A 131 11.24 12.83 20.60
CA ARG A 131 11.23 11.90 21.73
C ARG A 131 12.39 10.94 21.50
N HIS A 132 13.55 11.35 22.02
CA HIS A 132 14.69 10.48 22.20
C HIS A 132 14.15 9.30 22.99
N VAL A 133 14.18 8.12 22.36
CA VAL A 133 14.04 6.87 23.09
C VAL A 133 15.22 6.87 24.06
N VAL A 134 14.93 7.01 25.35
CA VAL A 134 15.92 6.86 26.42
C VAL A 134 16.29 5.39 26.53
#